data_AF-A0A954XUC9-F1
#
_entry.id   AF-A0A954XUC9-F1
#
_cell.length_a   1.000
_cell.length_b   1.000
_cell.length_c   1.000
_cell.angle_alpha   90.00
_cell.angle_beta   90.00
_cell.angle_gamma   90.00
#
_symmetry.space_group_name_H-M   'P 1'
#
loop_
_entity.id
_entity.type
_entity.pdbx_description
1 polymer ?
#
loop_
_entity_poly.entity_id
_entity_poly.type
_entity_poly.pdbx_seq_one_letter_code
_entity_poly.pdbx_strand_id
1 'polypeptide(L)'
;RMTNMVIQSQASWGAVERVEKGKRVIRLAQTSIDNDALTAWLIEAAVRYAGKPVSVPSLQSLPVLFPFNLTRPLAYVVSNSPNLDLRSEGPSNQFVALRQR
;
A
#
# COMPACT_ATOMS: atom_id res chain seq x y z
N ARG A 1 -4.44 -24.46 -13.80
CA ARG A 1 -3.29 -24.52 -12.86
C ARG A 1 -2.87 -23.13 -12.36
N MET A 2 -2.80 -22.09 -13.20
CA MET A 2 -2.42 -20.71 -12.79
C MET A 2 -3.32 -20.08 -11.71
N THR A 3 -4.65 -20.23 -11.82
CA THR A 3 -5.61 -19.64 -10.87
C THR A 3 -5.37 -20.10 -9.43
N ASN A 4 -5.03 -21.37 -9.22
CA ASN A 4 -4.74 -21.88 -7.87
C ASN A 4 -3.48 -21.28 -7.27
N MET A 5 -2.47 -20.97 -8.10
CA MET A 5 -1.24 -20.32 -7.66
C MET A 5 -1.52 -18.87 -7.24
N VAL A 6 -2.34 -18.14 -8.00
CA VAL A 6 -2.77 -16.78 -7.64
C VAL A 6 -3.57 -16.78 -6.34
N ILE A 7 -4.54 -17.69 -6.20
CA ILE A 7 -5.32 -17.79 -4.94
C ILE A 7 -4.39 -18.17 -3.78
N GLN A 8 -3.40 -19.04 -4.00
CA GLN A 8 -2.44 -19.38 -2.96
C GLN A 8 -1.58 -18.19 -2.56
N SER A 9 -1.08 -17.40 -3.50
CA SER A 9 -0.31 -16.21 -3.17
C SER A 9 -1.17 -15.20 -2.40
N GLN A 10 -2.41 -14.98 -2.82
CA GLN A 10 -3.35 -14.11 -2.10
C GLN A 10 -3.63 -14.61 -0.67
N ALA A 11 -3.72 -15.93 -0.47
CA ALA A 11 -3.84 -16.52 0.85
C ALA A 11 -2.59 -16.30 1.71
N SER A 12 -1.39 -16.48 1.13
CA SER A 12 -0.12 -16.19 1.81
C SER A 12 0.04 -14.72 2.19
N TRP A 13 -0.54 -13.79 1.42
CA TRP A 13 -0.60 -12.36 1.75
C TRP A 13 -1.70 -12.00 2.78
N GLY A 14 -2.49 -12.97 3.25
CA GLY A 14 -3.57 -12.73 4.20
C GLY A 14 -4.78 -12.02 3.59
N ALA A 15 -4.91 -12.00 2.25
CA ALA A 15 -6.02 -11.35 1.56
C ALA A 15 -7.29 -12.22 1.48
N VAL A 16 -7.10 -13.54 1.41
CA VAL A 16 -8.18 -14.51 1.26
C VAL A 16 -7.91 -15.76 2.08
N GLU A 17 -8.96 -16.51 2.40
CA GLU A 17 -8.86 -17.81 3.05
C GLU A 17 -9.62 -18.87 2.26
N ARG A 18 -9.04 -20.07 2.19
CA ARG A 18 -9.73 -21.25 1.66
C ARG A 18 -10.45 -21.96 2.80
N VAL A 19 -11.77 -22.01 2.72
CA VAL A 19 -12.62 -22.71 3.70
C VAL A 19 -13.26 -23.94 3.05
N GLU A 20 -13.94 -24.77 3.85
CA GLU A 20 -14.67 -25.95 3.36
C GLU A 20 -13.78 -26.92 2.55
N LYS A 21 -12.57 -27.23 3.08
CA LYS A 21 -11.55 -28.05 2.40
C LYS A 21 -11.16 -27.52 1.01
N GLY A 22 -11.18 -26.20 0.84
CA GLY A 22 -10.79 -25.53 -0.41
C GLY A 22 -11.89 -25.37 -1.45
N LYS A 23 -13.14 -25.74 -1.12
CA LYS A 23 -14.30 -25.56 -2.02
C LYS A 23 -14.74 -24.10 -2.14
N ARG A 24 -14.48 -23.27 -1.12
CA ARG A 24 -14.84 -21.85 -1.12
C ARG A 24 -13.64 -20.99 -0.75
N VAL A 25 -13.56 -19.81 -1.36
CA VAL A 25 -12.60 -18.76 -1.04
C VAL A 25 -13.38 -17.59 -0.46
N ILE A 26 -12.96 -17.10 0.70
CA ILE A 26 -13.55 -15.91 1.34
C ILE A 26 -12.52 -14.79 1.41
N ARG A 27 -12.97 -13.54 1.33
CA ARG A 27 -12.12 -12.36 1.48
C ARG A 27 -11.90 -12.08 2.97
N LEU A 28 -10.65 -11.81 3.35
CA LEU A 28 -10.28 -11.38 4.69
C LEU A 28 -10.30 -9.83 4.80
N ALA A 29 -10.39 -9.34 6.03
CA ALA A 29 -10.27 -7.92 6.31
C ALA A 29 -8.88 -7.40 5.89
N GLN A 30 -8.78 -6.11 5.55
CA GLN A 30 -7.48 -5.51 5.25
C GLN A 30 -6.57 -5.58 6.47
N THR A 31 -5.28 -5.80 6.23
CA THR A 31 -4.28 -5.83 7.30
C THR A 31 -3.91 -4.40 7.67
N SER A 32 -4.31 -3.94 8.86
CA SER A 32 -3.96 -2.63 9.36
C SER A 32 -2.45 -2.52 9.62
N ILE A 33 -1.83 -1.48 9.08
CA ILE A 33 -0.43 -1.15 9.29
C ILE A 33 -0.37 0.12 10.13
N ASP A 34 0.12 -0.02 11.35
CA ASP A 34 0.28 1.03 12.34
C ASP A 34 1.76 1.31 12.67
N ASN A 35 2.70 0.88 11.82
CA ASN A 35 4.12 1.16 11.99
C ASN A 35 4.59 2.21 10.98
N ASP A 36 5.19 3.31 11.46
CA ASP A 36 5.60 4.43 10.60
C ASP A 36 6.67 4.03 9.58
N ALA A 37 7.69 3.25 9.99
CA ALA A 37 8.76 2.81 9.11
C ALA A 37 8.25 1.89 8.01
N LEU A 38 7.38 0.93 8.36
CA LEU A 38 6.74 0.04 7.38
C LEU A 38 5.80 0.82 6.45
N THR A 39 5.06 1.79 6.99
CA THR A 39 4.18 2.66 6.19
C THR A 39 5.00 3.47 5.17
N ALA A 40 6.10 4.10 5.60
CA ALA A 40 7.00 4.83 4.72
C ALA A 40 7.60 3.92 3.63
N TRP A 41 8.02 2.71 4.00
CA TRP A 41 8.57 1.73 3.06
C TRP A 41 7.53 1.28 2.01
N LEU A 42 6.29 1.01 2.42
CA LEU A 42 5.20 0.66 1.51
C LEU A 42 4.85 1.81 0.56
N ILE A 43 4.80 3.05 1.05
CA ILE A 43 4.60 4.24 0.22
C ILE A 43 5.73 4.38 -0.80
N GLU A 44 6.99 4.19 -0.37
CA GLU A 44 8.14 4.23 -1.28
C GLU A 44 8.02 3.17 -2.39
N ALA A 45 7.68 1.93 -2.03
CA ALA A 45 7.45 0.87 -3.00
C ALA A 45 6.32 1.21 -3.99
N ALA A 46 5.23 1.79 -3.50
CA ALA A 46 4.10 2.20 -4.33
C ALA A 46 4.46 3.33 -5.31
N VAL A 47 5.25 4.33 -4.86
CA VAL A 47 5.73 5.41 -5.74
C VAL A 47 6.71 4.88 -6.77
N ARG A 48 7.63 3.97 -6.38
CA ARG A 48 8.53 3.27 -7.31
C ARG A 48 7.75 2.48 -8.36
N TYR A 49 6.72 1.75 -7.94
CA TYR A 49 5.84 0.99 -8.83
C TYR A 49 5.06 1.90 -9.80
N ALA A 50 4.54 3.03 -9.31
CA ALA A 50 3.81 3.97 -10.14
C ALA A 50 4.70 4.70 -11.16
N GLY A 51 6.01 4.83 -10.89
CA GLY A 51 6.98 5.50 -11.76
C GLY A 51 6.80 7.03 -11.83
N LYS A 52 5.95 7.61 -10.97
CA LYS A 52 5.63 9.04 -10.94
C LYS A 52 5.17 9.45 -9.53
N PRO A 53 5.16 10.76 -9.21
CA PRO A 53 4.57 11.24 -7.96
C PRO A 53 3.10 10.79 -7.81
N VAL A 54 2.71 10.45 -6.58
CA VAL A 54 1.38 9.94 -6.25
C VAL A 54 0.67 10.91 -5.31
N SER A 55 -0.60 11.18 -5.55
CA SER A 55 -1.41 12.02 -4.66
C SER A 55 -1.57 11.34 -3.28
N VAL A 56 -1.28 12.06 -2.19
CA VAL A 56 -1.33 11.51 -0.83
C VAL A 56 -2.71 10.90 -0.49
N PRO A 57 -3.85 11.56 -0.78
CA PRO A 57 -5.17 10.97 -0.62
C PRO A 57 -5.42 9.68 -1.42
N SER A 58 -4.75 9.49 -2.55
CA SER A 58 -4.91 8.29 -3.39
C SER A 58 -4.07 7.10 -2.96
N LEU A 59 -3.11 7.27 -2.04
CA LEU A 59 -2.21 6.19 -1.64
C LEU A 59 -3.00 4.96 -1.16
N GLN A 60 -3.96 5.14 -0.26
CA GLN A 60 -4.73 4.03 0.33
C GLN A 60 -5.57 3.24 -0.70
N SER A 61 -5.90 3.83 -1.85
CA SER A 61 -6.68 3.18 -2.90
C SER A 61 -5.83 2.50 -3.97
N LEU A 62 -4.50 2.60 -3.89
CA LEU A 62 -3.61 1.96 -4.85
C LEU A 62 -3.70 0.42 -4.76
N PRO A 63 -3.99 -0.29 -5.87
CA PRO A 63 -4.06 -1.75 -5.87
C PRO A 63 -2.76 -2.42 -5.44
N VAL A 64 -1.60 -1.80 -5.66
CA VAL A 64 -0.28 -2.33 -5.25
C VAL A 64 -0.11 -2.38 -3.73
N LEU A 65 -0.90 -1.60 -2.97
CA LEU A 65 -0.90 -1.61 -1.52
C LEU A 65 -1.92 -2.58 -0.92
N PHE A 66 -2.73 -3.25 -1.74
CA PHE A 66 -3.56 -4.33 -1.26
C PHE A 66 -2.69 -5.48 -0.71
N PRO A 67 -3.04 -6.09 0.45
CA PRO A 67 -4.27 -5.94 1.23
C PRO A 67 -4.15 -4.98 2.43
N PHE A 68 -3.19 -4.06 2.42
CA PHE A 68 -2.85 -3.24 3.58
C PHE A 68 -3.77 -2.01 3.74
N ASN A 69 -4.07 -1.69 5.00
CA ASN A 69 -4.74 -0.45 5.40
C ASN A 69 -3.77 0.41 6.21
N LEU A 70 -3.32 1.53 5.66
CA LEU A 70 -2.39 2.45 6.29
C LEU A 70 -3.17 3.36 7.24
N THR A 71 -2.96 3.21 8.55
CA THR A 71 -3.76 3.92 9.57
C THR A 71 -3.11 5.21 10.06
N ARG A 72 -1.82 5.40 9.75
CA ARG A 72 -1.04 6.57 10.17
C ARG A 72 -1.38 7.81 9.34
N PRO A 73 -1.24 9.03 9.88
CA PRO A 73 -1.36 10.26 9.08
C PRO A 73 -0.28 10.29 7.98
N LEU A 74 -0.67 9.99 6.73
CA LEU A 74 0.29 9.70 5.66
C LEU A 74 1.25 10.86 5.36
N ALA A 75 0.76 12.11 5.38
CA ALA A 75 1.59 13.28 5.18
C ALA A 75 2.71 13.41 6.23
N TYR A 76 2.39 13.09 7.49
CA TYR A 76 3.37 13.10 8.59
C TYR A 76 4.44 12.00 8.43
N VAL A 77 4.02 10.79 8.05
CA VAL A 77 4.97 9.69 7.81
C VAL A 77 5.89 10.02 6.65
N VAL A 78 5.35 10.56 5.56
CA VAL A 78 6.12 10.96 4.38
C VAL A 78 7.11 12.07 4.73
N SER A 79 6.71 13.10 5.50
CA SER A 79 7.61 14.21 5.87
C SER A 79 8.80 13.78 6.73
N ASN A 80 8.67 12.69 7.49
CA ASN A 80 9.74 12.14 8.33
C ASN A 80 10.60 11.09 7.60
N SER A 81 10.28 10.75 6.35
CA SER A 81 11.02 9.74 5.61
C SER A 81 12.29 10.33 4.96
N PRO A 82 13.44 9.63 5.03
CA PRO A 82 14.66 10.06 4.35
C PRO A 82 14.60 9.86 2.82
N ASN A 83 13.70 9.02 2.32
CA ASN A 83 13.66 8.62 0.90
C ASN A 83 12.49 9.24 0.11
N LEU A 84 11.62 9.99 0.78
CA LEU A 84 10.40 10.55 0.18
C LEU A 84 10.36 12.06 0.33
N ASP A 85 9.80 12.72 -0.68
CA ASP A 85 9.50 14.14 -0.64
C ASP A 85 8.00 14.36 -0.67
N LEU A 86 7.53 15.26 0.20
CA LEU A 86 6.17 15.77 0.16
C LEU A 86 6.15 17.09 -0.62
N ARG A 87 5.40 17.12 -1.72
CA ARG A 87 5.25 18.28 -2.60
C ARG A 87 3.82 18.79 -2.50
N SER A 88 3.65 20.10 -2.36
CA SER A 88 2.35 20.75 -2.38
C SER A 88 2.15 21.49 -3.71
N GLU A 89 1.06 21.21 -4.40
CA GLU A 89 0.66 21.87 -5.64
C GLU A 89 -0.67 22.61 -5.42
N GLY A 90 -0.56 23.87 -4.99
CA GLY A 90 -1.72 24.66 -4.59
C GLY A 90 -2.25 24.31 -3.19
N PRO A 91 -3.45 24.78 -2.83
CA PRO A 91 -3.93 24.74 -1.43
C PRO A 91 -4.27 23.34 -0.92
N SER A 92 -4.65 22.41 -1.81
CA SER A 92 -5.25 21.12 -1.42
C SER A 92 -4.61 19.89 -2.05
N ASN A 93 -3.63 20.05 -2.95
CA ASN A 93 -3.01 18.90 -3.59
C ASN A 93 -1.64 18.63 -2.99
N GLN A 94 -1.51 17.49 -2.33
CA GLN A 94 -0.23 16.99 -1.85
C GLN A 94 0.13 15.72 -2.60
N PHE A 95 1.37 15.67 -3.05
CA PHE A 95 1.95 14.54 -3.76
C PHE A 95 3.18 14.03 -3.01
N VAL A 96 3.32 12.72 -2.97
CA VAL A 96 4.56 12.06 -2.53
C VAL A 96 5.38 11.67 -3.76
N ALA A 97 6.67 11.97 -3.72
CA ALA A 97 7.64 11.57 -4.74
C ALA A 97 8.85 10.91 -4.07
N LEU A 98 9.66 10.19 -4.86
CA LEU A 98 10.97 9.74 -4.38
C LEU A 98 11.89 10.96 -4.24
N ARG A 99 12.66 10.99 -3.15
CA ARG A 99 13.72 11.97 -2.98
C ARG A 99 14.84 11.67 -3.97
N GLN A 100 15.19 12.65 -4.80
CA GLN A 100 16.35 12.53 -5.68
C GLN A 100 17.61 12.53 -4.80
N ARG A 101 18.50 11.55 -5.06
CA ARG A 101 19.82 11.51 -4.44
C ARG A 101 20.76 12.48 -5.13
#